data_AF-A0AAV3YQA7-F1
#
_entry.id   AF-A0AAV3YQA7-F1
#
_cell.length_a   1.000
_cell.length_b   1.000
_cell.length_c   1.000
_cell.angle_alpha   90.00
_cell.angle_beta   90.00
_cell.angle_gamma   90.00
#
_symmetry.space_group_name_H-M   'P 1'
#
loop_
_entity.id
_entity.type
_entity.pdbx_description
1 polymer ?
#
loop_
_entity_poly.entity_id
_entity_poly.type
_entity_poly.pdbx_seq_one_letter_code
_entity_poly.pdbx_strand_id
1 'polypeptide(L)'
;LNIDKPNSKFHTSIIAMAQVPDNVHNLQTLVNRFKEQIKTLKVATWNGRKICIFLCGDYHFLADVHGISGSSGTHPCLWCLQTKKEINCPRDPENPPEPRTDKKMKEDFTLFSNVGENNLSKAKHYNNVIRSPMLPLSIIHTAVPYLHILLGVVKKHHQLLEFQCDRIDREIAADMAQNKTDTELLPPNYGAYIQTLRKIEKLEEKKRLEETKLVFLDESLSVWQYYRRTRLLEKRIDKLEKKIDNAKSVAKPYIARCGPVCSNLDTVLKTHKITIQAYHGRSFTGNHSQKYIQPSINEAICSSILSKTQENTKQQKIINYAVQVKETFHHANTLYHKIHKAISHSRPIERHEINSIQQNIDEYMKFYRNNVSHNIFPKLHFLEHHCTQWIDRWGFGMGMHGEQGVELVHSSIKKLEHQALGMRRAEDKLKVIMKSHLTQVCPTLHYLLPSAVKRGNRK
;
A
#
# COMPACT_ATOMS: atom_id res chain seq x y z
N LEU A 1 -3.79 28.61 19.02
CA LEU A 1 -2.74 27.66 18.58
C LEU A 1 -3.39 26.59 17.71
N ASN A 2 -2.81 26.24 16.56
CA ASN A 2 -3.35 25.24 15.64
C ASN A 2 -3.03 23.80 16.11
N ILE A 3 -3.50 23.43 17.31
CA ILE A 3 -3.19 22.13 17.93
C ILE A 3 -4.35 21.14 17.76
N ASP A 4 -5.60 21.63 17.81
CA ASP A 4 -6.78 20.78 17.76
C ASP A 4 -7.01 20.18 16.37
N LYS A 5 -6.70 20.95 15.32
CA LYS A 5 -6.94 20.56 13.91
C LYS A 5 -5.82 21.03 12.97
N PRO A 6 -4.57 20.57 13.18
CA PRO A 6 -3.41 21.00 12.40
C PRO A 6 -3.58 20.76 10.90
N ASN A 7 -4.20 19.63 10.54
CA ASN A 7 -4.40 19.20 9.16
C ASN A 7 -5.77 19.62 8.59
N SER A 8 -6.35 20.70 9.10
CA SER A 8 -7.56 21.29 8.52
C SER A 8 -7.22 22.07 7.26
N LYS A 9 -8.06 21.97 6.24
CA LYS A 9 -7.97 22.83 5.04
C LYS A 9 -8.03 24.33 5.39
N PHE A 10 -8.69 24.69 6.48
CA PHE A 10 -8.79 26.08 6.95
C PHE A 10 -7.50 26.60 7.58
N HIS A 11 -6.56 25.71 7.89
CA HIS A 11 -5.25 26.06 8.44
C HIS A 11 -4.11 25.73 7.46
N THR A 12 -4.43 25.47 6.19
CA THR A 12 -3.46 25.16 5.14
C THR A 12 -3.44 26.29 4.13
N SER A 13 -2.39 27.10 4.14
CA SER A 13 -2.22 28.23 3.21
C SER A 13 -1.43 27.83 1.97
N ILE A 14 -1.93 28.19 0.79
CA ILE A 14 -1.19 28.04 -0.47
C ILE A 14 -0.33 29.29 -0.66
N ILE A 15 0.99 29.11 -0.73
CA ILE A 15 1.95 30.20 -0.92
C ILE A 15 2.51 30.27 -2.35
N ALA A 16 2.36 29.20 -3.13
CA ALA A 16 2.75 29.12 -4.52
C ALA A 16 1.83 28.16 -5.28
N MET A 17 1.55 28.50 -6.53
CA MET A 17 0.83 27.67 -7.47
C MET A 17 1.41 27.90 -8.86
N ALA A 18 1.57 26.83 -9.64
CA ALA A 18 2.05 26.89 -11.00
C ALA A 18 1.30 25.87 -11.86
N GLN A 19 0.99 26.26 -13.09
CA GLN A 19 0.40 25.36 -14.08
C GLN A 19 1.51 24.90 -15.03
N VAL A 20 2.28 23.91 -14.59
CA VAL A 20 3.46 23.38 -15.30
C VAL A 20 3.48 21.85 -15.19
N PRO A 21 4.17 21.15 -16.11
CA PRO A 21 4.38 19.71 -15.97
C PRO A 21 5.08 19.38 -14.65
N ASP A 22 4.67 18.28 -14.01
CA ASP A 22 5.29 17.79 -12.78
C ASP A 22 6.64 17.14 -13.10
N ASN A 23 7.71 17.90 -12.89
CA ASN A 23 9.08 17.41 -13.03
C ASN A 23 10.02 18.18 -12.10
N VAL A 24 11.18 17.57 -11.84
CA VAL A 24 12.21 18.08 -10.93
C VAL A 24 12.66 19.50 -11.28
N HIS A 25 12.80 19.83 -12.56
CA HIS A 25 13.29 21.15 -12.99
C HIS A 25 12.29 22.26 -12.64
N ASN A 26 11.01 22.02 -12.94
CA ASN A 26 9.92 22.93 -12.59
C ASN A 26 9.74 23.04 -11.08
N LEU A 27 9.83 21.91 -10.35
CA LEU A 27 9.80 21.90 -8.89
C LEU A 27 10.95 22.76 -8.33
N GLN A 28 12.17 22.54 -8.79
CA GLN A 28 13.34 23.29 -8.36
C GLN A 28 13.17 24.80 -8.60
N THR A 29 12.66 25.19 -9.75
CA THR A 29 12.36 26.59 -10.09
C THR A 29 11.34 27.18 -9.11
N LEU A 30 10.30 26.43 -8.77
CA LEU A 30 9.23 26.86 -7.86
C LEU A 30 9.68 26.94 -6.40
N VAL A 31 10.53 26.03 -5.91
CA VAL A 31 10.94 26.00 -4.50
C VAL A 31 12.15 26.88 -4.22
N ASN A 32 13.04 27.09 -5.19
CA ASN A 32 14.26 27.88 -5.02
C ASN A 32 13.99 29.33 -4.58
N ARG A 33 12.86 29.92 -4.98
CA ARG A 33 12.45 31.26 -4.57
C ARG A 33 12.19 31.41 -3.07
N PHE A 34 12.08 30.31 -2.33
CA PHE A 34 11.87 30.31 -0.88
C PHE A 34 13.16 30.11 -0.07
N LYS A 35 14.32 29.91 -0.74
CA LYS A 35 15.59 29.61 -0.07
C LYS A 35 15.98 30.68 0.94
N GLU A 36 15.98 31.94 0.53
CA GLU A 36 16.40 33.05 1.39
C GLU A 36 15.40 33.31 2.52
N GLN A 37 14.09 33.21 2.25
CA GLN A 37 13.05 33.36 3.26
C GLN A 37 13.18 32.26 4.33
N ILE A 38 13.45 31.01 3.94
CA ILE A 38 13.69 29.92 4.89
C ILE A 38 14.95 30.18 5.71
N LYS A 39 16.06 30.65 5.11
CA LYS A 39 17.27 31.02 5.86
C LYS A 39 16.97 32.11 6.90
N THR A 40 16.25 33.16 6.51
CA THR A 40 15.83 34.24 7.40
C THR A 40 14.97 33.71 8.54
N LEU A 41 13.96 32.89 8.24
CA LEU A 41 13.07 32.33 9.25
C LEU A 41 13.80 31.41 10.25
N LYS A 42 14.82 30.66 9.82
CA LYS A 42 15.60 29.76 10.70
C LYS A 42 16.38 30.50 11.79
N VAL A 43 16.78 31.75 11.54
CA VAL A 43 17.49 32.59 12.52
C VAL A 43 16.57 33.57 13.24
N ALA A 44 15.33 33.71 12.76
CA ALA A 44 14.35 34.59 13.35
C ALA A 44 13.78 34.04 14.67
N THR A 45 13.23 34.96 15.45
CA THR A 45 12.44 34.64 16.63
C THR A 45 11.03 35.22 16.48
N TRP A 46 10.05 34.55 17.07
CA TRP A 46 8.67 35.01 17.14
C TRP A 46 8.21 34.96 18.60
N ASN A 47 7.83 36.11 19.15
CA ASN A 47 7.50 36.27 20.58
C ASN A 47 8.58 35.68 21.51
N GLY A 48 9.86 35.97 21.21
CA GLY A 48 11.01 35.48 21.97
C GLY A 48 11.32 33.98 21.80
N ARG A 49 10.60 33.26 20.94
CA ARG A 49 10.81 31.83 20.69
C ARG A 49 11.46 31.62 19.33
N LYS A 50 12.33 30.60 19.24
CA LYS A 50 12.92 30.19 17.96
C LYS A 50 11.85 29.59 17.04
N ILE A 51 11.94 29.89 15.75
CA ILE A 51 11.07 29.31 14.73
C ILE A 51 11.68 28.00 14.23
N CYS A 52 10.92 26.91 14.30
CA CYS A 52 11.27 25.63 13.68
C CYS A 52 10.44 25.43 12.41
N ILE A 53 11.11 25.10 11.31
CA ILE A 53 10.49 24.88 10.00
C ILE A 53 10.61 23.41 9.65
N PHE A 54 9.49 22.80 9.30
CA PHE A 54 9.41 21.39 8.92
C PHE A 54 9.05 21.25 7.45
N LEU A 55 9.63 20.25 6.80
CA LEU A 55 9.25 19.84 5.45
C LEU A 55 8.34 18.61 5.54
N CYS A 56 7.18 18.65 4.89
CA CYS A 56 6.22 17.55 4.84
C CYS A 56 5.79 17.34 3.38
N GLY A 57 5.41 16.12 3.04
CA GLY A 57 4.92 15.75 1.72
C GLY A 57 5.12 14.27 1.47
N ASP A 58 4.65 13.78 0.33
CA ASP A 58 4.82 12.38 -0.02
C ASP A 58 6.31 12.04 -0.22
N TYR A 59 6.63 10.74 -0.18
CA TYR A 59 8.02 10.30 -0.29
C TYR A 59 8.68 10.71 -1.62
N HIS A 60 7.95 10.78 -2.73
CA HIS A 60 8.52 11.12 -4.02
C HIS A 60 8.96 12.58 -4.06
N PHE A 61 8.07 13.48 -3.64
CA PHE A 61 8.38 14.90 -3.45
C PHE A 61 9.56 15.10 -2.50
N LEU A 62 9.56 14.43 -1.35
CA LEU A 62 10.65 14.54 -0.38
C LEU A 62 11.99 14.04 -0.96
N ALA A 63 11.99 12.93 -1.69
CA ALA A 63 13.19 12.42 -2.35
C ALA A 63 13.73 13.41 -3.38
N ASP A 64 12.86 14.04 -4.18
CA ASP A 64 13.28 15.02 -5.17
C ASP A 64 13.85 16.30 -4.54
N VAL A 65 13.19 16.83 -3.50
CA VAL A 65 13.67 18.01 -2.76
C VAL A 65 15.02 17.75 -2.10
N HIS A 66 15.26 16.54 -1.61
CA HIS A 66 16.54 16.16 -0.99
C HIS A 66 17.58 15.62 -1.99
N GLY A 67 17.22 15.49 -3.27
CA GLY A 67 18.14 15.05 -4.33
C GLY A 67 18.51 13.57 -4.27
N ILE A 68 17.61 12.72 -3.81
CA ILE A 68 17.77 11.25 -3.76
C ILE A 68 17.04 10.61 -4.96
N SER A 69 17.61 9.56 -5.55
CA SER A 69 17.04 8.87 -6.73
C SER A 69 15.71 8.12 -6.49
N GLY A 70 15.11 8.24 -5.31
CA GLY A 70 13.80 7.66 -4.96
C GLY A 70 13.83 6.20 -4.45
N SER A 71 12.63 5.62 -4.35
CA SER A 71 12.36 4.36 -3.62
C SER A 71 12.82 3.10 -4.36
N SER A 72 13.13 3.22 -5.65
CA SER A 72 13.56 2.11 -6.49
C SER A 72 15.07 1.83 -6.42
N GLY A 73 15.88 2.75 -5.90
CA GLY A 73 17.33 2.55 -5.85
C GLY A 73 17.80 1.69 -4.67
N THR A 74 19.12 1.48 -4.59
CA THR A 74 19.74 0.60 -3.59
C THR A 74 19.54 1.09 -2.15
N HIS A 75 19.62 2.40 -1.92
CA HIS A 75 19.41 3.04 -0.62
C HIS A 75 18.09 3.84 -0.64
N PRO A 76 16.93 3.20 -0.40
CA PRO A 76 15.63 3.83 -0.58
C PRO A 76 15.22 4.69 0.61
N CYS A 77 15.94 4.68 1.72
CA CYS A 77 15.57 5.48 2.88
C CYS A 77 16.07 6.92 2.76
N LEU A 78 15.19 7.86 3.13
CA LEU A 78 15.55 9.25 3.26
C LEU A 78 16.45 9.44 4.49
N TRP A 79 16.09 8.89 5.65
CA TRP A 79 16.75 9.20 6.93
C TRP A 79 17.96 8.33 7.29
N CYS A 80 18.17 7.18 6.63
CA CYS A 80 19.34 6.32 6.88
C CYS A 80 19.92 5.75 5.60
N LEU A 81 21.07 5.08 5.74
CA LEU A 81 21.84 4.54 4.62
C LEU A 81 21.60 3.05 4.35
N GLN A 82 20.63 2.44 5.02
CA GLN A 82 20.32 1.03 4.79
C GLN A 82 19.98 0.72 3.32
N THR A 83 20.53 -0.38 2.84
CA THR A 83 20.23 -0.93 1.51
C THR A 83 18.87 -1.62 1.48
N LYS A 84 18.32 -1.82 0.28
CA LYS A 84 17.12 -2.65 0.06
C LYS A 84 17.24 -4.06 0.64
N LYS A 85 18.45 -4.61 0.74
CA LYS A 85 18.66 -5.92 1.36
C LYS A 85 18.55 -5.80 2.88
N GLU A 86 19.24 -4.83 3.46
CA GLU A 86 19.30 -4.60 4.91
C GLU A 86 17.93 -4.22 5.51
N ILE A 87 17.06 -3.50 4.79
CA ILE A 87 15.72 -3.18 5.33
C ILE A 87 14.84 -4.42 5.56
N ASN A 88 15.18 -5.58 4.99
CA ASN A 88 14.47 -6.83 5.27
C ASN A 88 14.89 -7.45 6.60
N CYS A 89 16.08 -7.12 7.09
CA CYS A 89 16.56 -7.59 8.38
C CYS A 89 15.70 -7.01 9.52
N PRO A 90 15.47 -7.76 10.61
CA PRO A 90 14.86 -7.22 11.81
C PRO A 90 15.66 -6.04 12.36
N ARG A 91 14.95 -5.09 13.00
CA ARG A 91 15.59 -3.99 13.71
C ARG A 91 16.48 -4.53 14.85
N ASP A 92 17.72 -4.04 14.89
CA ASP A 92 18.67 -4.26 15.97
C ASP A 92 18.84 -2.95 16.77
N PRO A 93 18.37 -2.88 18.03
CA PRO A 93 18.57 -1.70 18.88
C PRO A 93 20.03 -1.43 19.23
N GLU A 94 20.89 -2.44 19.27
CA GLU A 94 22.31 -2.31 19.60
C GLU A 94 23.12 -1.79 18.41
N ASN A 95 22.67 -2.10 17.19
CA ASN A 95 23.29 -1.68 15.93
C ASN A 95 22.31 -0.89 15.06
N PRO A 96 21.96 0.35 15.44
CA PRO A 96 21.02 1.15 14.67
C PRO A 96 21.59 1.51 13.28
N PRO A 97 20.72 1.66 12.26
CA PRO A 97 21.13 2.11 10.92
C PRO A 97 21.93 3.40 10.94
N GLU A 98 22.99 3.48 10.14
CA GLU A 98 23.74 4.72 9.99
C GLU A 98 22.81 5.85 9.45
N PRO A 99 22.69 6.98 10.15
CA PRO A 99 21.81 8.05 9.75
C PRO A 99 22.36 8.80 8.53
N ARG A 100 21.46 9.22 7.65
CA ARG A 100 21.79 10.17 6.58
C ARG A 100 21.90 11.57 7.19
N THR A 101 23.01 12.25 6.93
CA THR A 101 23.26 13.61 7.44
C THR A 101 23.47 14.59 6.30
N ASP A 102 23.19 15.88 6.53
CA ASP A 102 23.39 16.92 5.51
C ASP A 102 24.85 17.00 5.05
N LYS A 103 25.81 16.68 5.93
CA LYS A 103 27.24 16.63 5.61
C LYS A 103 27.52 15.47 4.64
N LYS A 104 27.12 14.25 5.01
CA LYS A 104 27.35 13.06 4.19
C LYS A 104 26.63 13.15 2.84
N MET A 105 25.43 13.73 2.79
CA MET A 105 24.74 13.98 1.53
C MET A 105 25.51 14.93 0.60
N LYS A 106 26.14 15.97 1.14
CA LYS A 106 26.98 16.87 0.32
C LYS A 106 28.20 16.14 -0.21
N GLU A 107 28.87 15.35 0.64
CA GLU A 107 30.02 14.53 0.26
C GLU A 107 29.66 13.51 -0.83
N ASP A 108 28.57 12.76 -0.64
CA ASP A 108 28.04 11.81 -1.62
C ASP A 108 27.71 12.48 -2.96
N PHE A 109 27.09 13.66 -2.93
CA PHE A 109 26.81 14.41 -4.16
C PHE A 109 28.08 14.89 -4.87
N THR A 110 29.07 15.40 -4.13
CA THR A 110 30.36 15.79 -4.70
C THR A 110 31.05 14.59 -5.37
N LEU A 111 31.04 13.42 -4.72
CA LEU A 111 31.60 12.20 -5.29
C LEU A 111 30.80 11.72 -6.51
N PHE A 112 29.46 11.77 -6.46
CA PHE A 112 28.62 11.43 -7.60
C PHE A 112 28.88 12.33 -8.82
N SER A 113 29.06 13.64 -8.59
CA SER A 113 29.35 14.59 -9.67
C SER A 113 30.75 14.40 -10.25
N ASN A 114 31.76 14.24 -9.39
CA ASN A 114 33.16 14.26 -9.80
C ASN A 114 33.69 12.89 -10.23
N VAL A 115 33.33 11.83 -9.49
CA VAL A 115 33.80 10.45 -9.72
C VAL A 115 32.73 9.62 -10.43
N GLY A 116 31.46 9.86 -10.07
CA GLY A 116 30.32 9.23 -10.72
C GLY A 116 29.99 9.82 -12.09
N GLU A 117 30.57 10.96 -12.46
CA GLU A 117 30.34 11.69 -13.73
C GLU A 117 28.85 11.99 -13.96
N ASN A 118 28.08 12.17 -12.90
CA ASN A 118 26.62 12.32 -12.93
C ASN A 118 25.88 11.14 -13.59
N ASN A 119 26.50 9.95 -13.67
CA ASN A 119 25.89 8.77 -14.26
C ASN A 119 24.95 8.06 -13.26
N LEU A 120 23.64 8.13 -13.51
CA LEU A 120 22.60 7.54 -12.64
C LEU A 120 22.79 6.04 -12.37
N SER A 121 23.42 5.28 -13.28
CA SER A 121 23.72 3.85 -13.04
C SER A 121 24.72 3.64 -11.89
N LYS A 122 25.56 4.64 -11.62
CA LYS A 122 26.56 4.66 -10.53
C LYS A 122 25.99 5.22 -9.23
N ALA A 123 24.77 5.78 -9.21
CA ALA A 123 24.18 6.44 -8.02
C ALA A 123 24.14 5.56 -6.77
N LYS A 124 24.03 4.24 -6.94
CA LYS A 124 24.07 3.25 -5.85
C LYS A 124 25.36 3.29 -5.03
N HIS A 125 26.48 3.75 -5.60
CA HIS A 125 27.77 3.85 -4.91
C HIS A 125 27.90 5.13 -4.08
N TYR A 126 26.93 6.04 -4.18
CA TYR A 126 26.91 7.34 -3.50
C TYR A 126 25.61 7.48 -2.71
N ASN A 127 25.16 6.39 -2.08
CA ASN A 127 23.96 6.32 -1.26
C ASN A 127 22.69 6.88 -1.93
N ASN A 128 22.61 6.75 -3.26
CA ASN A 128 21.56 7.29 -4.13
C ASN A 128 21.42 8.83 -4.13
N VAL A 129 22.41 9.58 -3.64
CA VAL A 129 22.40 11.05 -3.74
C VAL A 129 22.83 11.45 -5.15
N ILE A 130 21.95 12.14 -5.87
CA ILE A 130 22.15 12.51 -7.27
C ILE A 130 22.12 14.02 -7.50
N ARG A 131 21.66 14.79 -6.51
CA ARG A 131 21.57 16.26 -6.55
C ARG A 131 21.79 16.87 -5.17
N SER A 132 22.19 18.13 -5.13
CA SER A 132 22.15 18.93 -3.91
C SER A 132 20.70 19.24 -3.49
N PRO A 133 20.38 19.26 -2.19
CA PRO A 133 19.05 19.60 -1.71
C PRO A 133 18.54 20.96 -2.22
N MET A 134 17.27 21.01 -2.61
CA MET A 134 16.63 22.19 -3.17
C MET A 134 16.31 23.25 -2.11
N LEU A 135 16.17 22.89 -0.84
CA LEU A 135 15.85 23.81 0.25
C LEU A 135 16.93 23.73 1.35
N PRO A 136 17.22 24.83 2.07
CA PRO A 136 18.21 24.85 3.15
C PRO A 136 17.63 24.28 4.47
N LEU A 137 16.91 23.18 4.36
CA LEU A 137 16.30 22.44 5.48
C LEU A 137 17.06 21.15 5.70
N SER A 138 17.41 20.91 6.96
CA SER A 138 18.08 19.66 7.33
C SER A 138 17.11 18.50 7.22
N ILE A 139 17.62 17.33 6.85
CA ILE A 139 16.82 16.11 6.72
C ILE A 139 16.09 15.74 8.02
N ILE A 140 16.65 16.11 9.17
CA ILE A 140 16.05 15.87 10.49
C ILE A 140 14.77 16.68 10.75
N HIS A 141 14.53 17.73 9.95
CA HIS A 141 13.30 18.53 9.97
C HIS A 141 12.31 18.07 8.91
N THR A 142 12.55 16.93 8.25
CA THR A 142 11.64 16.35 7.27
C THR A 142 10.76 15.30 7.94
N ALA A 143 9.46 15.59 8.03
CA ALA A 143 8.49 14.72 8.67
C ALA A 143 8.37 13.38 7.93
N VAL A 144 8.24 12.31 8.71
CA VAL A 144 7.95 10.99 8.15
C VAL A 144 6.53 10.98 7.60
N PRO A 145 6.30 10.59 6.32
CA PRO A 145 5.02 10.73 5.63
C PRO A 145 4.01 9.66 6.08
N TYR A 146 3.51 9.81 7.31
CA TYR A 146 2.74 8.76 7.98
C TYR A 146 1.41 8.44 7.27
N LEU A 147 0.75 9.42 6.67
CA LEU A 147 -0.44 9.18 5.83
C LEU A 147 -0.10 8.17 4.73
N HIS A 148 1.01 8.38 4.04
CA HIS A 148 1.48 7.48 2.98
C HIS A 148 1.92 6.11 3.51
N ILE A 149 2.43 6.02 4.74
CA ILE A 149 2.70 4.75 5.41
C ILE A 149 1.38 3.97 5.61
N LEU A 150 0.37 4.59 6.22
CA LEU A 150 -0.96 4.00 6.41
C LEU A 150 -1.55 3.48 5.08
N LEU A 151 -1.54 4.32 4.05
CA LEU A 151 -2.02 3.95 2.72
C LEU A 151 -1.28 2.73 2.15
N GLY A 152 0.06 2.69 2.32
CA GLY A 152 0.90 1.61 1.83
C GLY A 152 0.68 0.29 2.55
N VAL A 153 0.61 0.32 3.88
CA VAL A 153 0.41 -0.88 4.71
C VAL A 153 -0.96 -1.49 4.45
N VAL A 154 -2.04 -0.69 4.48
CA VAL A 154 -3.39 -1.18 4.22
C VAL A 154 -3.52 -1.73 2.81
N LYS A 155 -2.96 -1.05 1.80
CA LYS A 155 -2.93 -1.55 0.43
C LYS A 155 -2.22 -2.90 0.36
N LYS A 156 -1.06 -3.05 1.01
CA LYS A 156 -0.30 -4.30 1.00
C LYS A 156 -1.04 -5.45 1.70
N HIS A 157 -1.63 -5.20 2.87
CA HIS A 157 -2.46 -6.18 3.57
C HIS A 157 -3.62 -6.64 2.69
N HIS A 158 -4.36 -5.71 2.09
CA HIS A 158 -5.50 -6.05 1.25
C HIS A 158 -5.10 -6.84 -0.01
N GLN A 159 -4.01 -6.45 -0.68
CA GLN A 159 -3.52 -7.19 -1.87
C GLN A 159 -3.09 -8.61 -1.54
N LEU A 160 -2.42 -8.81 -0.40
CA LEU A 160 -2.04 -10.15 0.04
C LEU A 160 -3.27 -10.96 0.47
N LEU A 161 -4.27 -10.33 1.07
CA LEU A 161 -5.56 -10.95 1.40
C LEU A 161 -6.31 -11.39 0.15
N GLU A 162 -6.45 -10.51 -0.86
CA GLU A 162 -7.05 -10.82 -2.17
C GLU A 162 -6.32 -12.03 -2.79
N PHE A 163 -4.99 -12.04 -2.75
CA PHE A 163 -4.21 -13.18 -3.25
C PHE A 163 -4.50 -14.49 -2.52
N GLN A 164 -4.67 -14.48 -1.19
CA GLN A 164 -5.06 -15.69 -0.46
C GLN A 164 -6.50 -16.12 -0.75
N CYS A 165 -7.43 -15.17 -0.89
CA CYS A 165 -8.81 -15.48 -1.30
C CYS A 165 -8.86 -16.11 -2.70
N ASP A 166 -8.07 -15.61 -3.65
CA ASP A 166 -7.94 -16.21 -4.98
C ASP A 166 -7.40 -17.64 -4.93
N ARG A 167 -6.52 -17.96 -3.97
CA ARG A 167 -6.05 -19.34 -3.75
C ARG A 167 -7.15 -20.22 -3.19
N ILE A 168 -7.91 -19.74 -2.21
CA ILE A 168 -9.09 -20.45 -1.67
C ILE A 168 -10.09 -20.73 -2.79
N ASP A 169 -10.40 -19.74 -3.62
CA ASP A 169 -11.32 -19.89 -4.75
C ASP A 169 -10.83 -20.96 -5.75
N ARG A 170 -9.52 -21.07 -6.02
CA ARG A 170 -9.00 -22.14 -6.88
C ARG A 170 -9.19 -23.53 -6.28
N GLU A 171 -8.98 -23.68 -4.98
CA GLU A 171 -9.20 -24.96 -4.28
C GLU A 171 -10.69 -25.33 -4.26
N ILE A 172 -11.58 -24.36 -4.02
CA ILE A 172 -13.03 -24.54 -4.12
C ILE A 172 -13.41 -24.98 -5.55
N ALA A 173 -12.86 -24.33 -6.57
CA ALA A 173 -13.14 -24.70 -7.95
C ALA A 173 -12.74 -26.14 -8.28
N ALA A 174 -11.61 -26.62 -7.72
CA ALA A 174 -11.17 -28.00 -7.87
C ALA A 174 -12.12 -28.98 -7.16
N ASP A 175 -12.52 -28.69 -5.91
CA ASP A 175 -13.49 -29.48 -5.15
C ASP A 175 -14.85 -29.56 -5.87
N MET A 176 -15.36 -28.43 -6.36
CA MET A 176 -16.60 -28.37 -7.16
C MET A 176 -16.49 -29.12 -8.50
N ALA A 177 -15.30 -29.18 -9.10
CA ALA A 177 -15.07 -29.94 -10.32
C ALA A 177 -15.16 -31.45 -10.06
N GLN A 178 -14.55 -31.92 -8.97
CA GLN A 178 -14.57 -33.33 -8.56
C GLN A 178 -15.97 -33.80 -8.14
N ASN A 179 -16.68 -32.99 -7.35
CA ASN A 179 -18.01 -33.31 -6.82
C ASN A 179 -19.16 -33.03 -7.81
N LYS A 180 -18.87 -32.56 -9.03
CA LYS A 180 -19.86 -32.27 -10.08
C LYS A 180 -20.99 -31.31 -9.65
N THR A 181 -20.68 -30.36 -8.76
CA THR A 181 -21.62 -29.36 -8.23
C THR A 181 -22.28 -28.53 -9.34
N ASP A 182 -23.48 -28.01 -9.16
CA ASP A 182 -24.03 -27.08 -10.17
C ASP A 182 -23.20 -25.78 -10.24
N THR A 183 -23.02 -25.24 -11.44
CA THR A 183 -22.29 -24.00 -11.72
C THR A 183 -23.18 -22.87 -12.24
N GLU A 184 -24.48 -23.08 -12.44
CA GLU A 184 -25.39 -22.10 -13.06
C GLU A 184 -25.49 -20.77 -12.29
N LEU A 185 -25.38 -20.81 -10.95
CA LEU A 185 -25.46 -19.63 -10.09
C LEU A 185 -24.10 -18.91 -9.88
N LEU A 186 -23.02 -19.40 -10.50
CA LEU A 186 -21.68 -18.85 -10.33
C LEU A 186 -21.38 -17.76 -11.35
N PRO A 187 -20.43 -16.84 -11.04
CA PRO A 187 -19.95 -15.88 -12.03
C PRO A 187 -19.50 -16.58 -13.33
N PRO A 188 -19.87 -16.09 -14.53
CA PRO A 188 -19.65 -16.81 -15.79
C PRO A 188 -18.20 -17.24 -16.02
N ASN A 189 -17.24 -16.37 -15.66
CA ASN A 189 -15.82 -16.67 -15.78
C ASN A 189 -15.36 -17.78 -14.82
N TYR A 190 -15.91 -17.82 -13.62
CA TYR A 190 -15.58 -18.83 -12.61
C TYR A 190 -16.25 -20.18 -12.94
N GLY A 191 -17.52 -20.16 -13.39
CA GLY A 191 -18.21 -21.35 -13.89
C GLY A 191 -17.49 -21.98 -15.09
N ALA A 192 -17.05 -21.17 -16.06
CA ALA A 192 -16.27 -21.63 -17.21
C ALA A 192 -14.92 -22.25 -16.80
N TYR A 193 -14.27 -21.71 -15.76
CA TYR A 193 -13.06 -22.28 -15.20
C TYR A 193 -13.32 -23.66 -14.58
N ILE A 194 -14.38 -23.81 -13.77
CA ILE A 194 -14.78 -25.11 -13.17
C ILE A 194 -15.12 -26.14 -14.26
N GLN A 195 -15.84 -25.75 -15.31
CA GLN A 195 -16.17 -26.66 -16.42
C GLN A 195 -14.92 -27.17 -17.13
N THR A 196 -13.89 -26.32 -17.25
CA THR A 196 -12.59 -26.71 -17.80
C THR A 196 -11.91 -27.74 -16.90
N LEU A 197 -11.89 -27.51 -15.58
CA LEU A 197 -11.36 -28.48 -14.61
C LEU A 197 -12.11 -29.82 -14.65
N ARG A 198 -13.44 -29.81 -14.77
CA ARG A 198 -14.24 -31.03 -14.94
C ARG A 198 -13.85 -31.85 -16.17
N LYS A 199 -13.58 -31.17 -17.28
CA LYS A 199 -13.17 -31.83 -18.52
C LYS A 199 -11.81 -32.52 -18.32
N ILE A 200 -10.88 -31.87 -17.62
CA ILE A 200 -9.57 -32.43 -17.27
C ILE A 200 -9.73 -33.63 -16.34
N GLU A 201 -10.48 -33.49 -15.24
CA GLU A 201 -10.71 -34.58 -14.28
C GLU A 201 -11.35 -35.81 -14.94
N LYS A 202 -12.33 -35.63 -15.84
CA LYS A 202 -12.93 -36.73 -16.60
C LYS A 202 -11.94 -37.45 -17.51
N LEU A 203 -10.93 -36.75 -18.05
CA LEU A 203 -9.89 -37.37 -18.86
C LEU A 203 -8.87 -38.11 -17.99
N GLU A 204 -8.51 -37.53 -16.84
CA GLU A 204 -7.62 -38.15 -15.85
C GLU A 204 -8.25 -39.42 -15.26
N GLU A 205 -9.55 -39.44 -14.97
CA GLU A 205 -10.25 -40.64 -14.52
C GLU A 205 -10.26 -41.76 -15.57
N LYS A 206 -10.47 -41.40 -16.85
CA LYS A 206 -10.37 -42.38 -17.95
C LYS A 206 -8.95 -42.93 -18.08
N LYS A 207 -7.93 -42.10 -17.85
CA LYS A 207 -6.53 -42.52 -17.87
C LYS A 207 -6.26 -43.52 -16.74
N ARG A 208 -6.67 -43.19 -15.51
CA ARG A 208 -6.55 -44.09 -14.34
C ARG A 208 -7.20 -45.46 -14.57
N LEU A 209 -8.37 -45.48 -15.21
CA LEU A 209 -9.06 -46.73 -15.53
C LEU A 209 -8.28 -47.59 -16.55
N GLU A 210 -7.67 -46.99 -17.58
CA GLU A 210 -6.84 -47.72 -18.54
C GLU A 210 -5.50 -48.18 -17.92
N GLU A 211 -4.89 -47.37 -17.03
CA GLU A 211 -3.71 -47.76 -16.24
C GLU A 211 -4.02 -48.94 -15.32
N THR A 212 -5.18 -48.93 -14.65
CA THR A 212 -5.62 -50.04 -13.80
C THR A 212 -5.78 -51.33 -14.62
N LYS A 213 -6.37 -51.26 -15.82
CA LYS A 213 -6.45 -52.41 -16.73
C LYS A 213 -5.09 -52.95 -17.17
N LEU A 214 -4.09 -52.08 -17.27
CA LEU A 214 -2.73 -52.45 -17.63
C LEU A 214 -2.05 -53.20 -16.48
N VAL A 215 -2.24 -52.75 -15.24
CA VAL A 215 -1.68 -53.39 -14.04
C VAL A 215 -2.32 -54.76 -13.78
N PHE A 216 -3.64 -54.89 -13.95
CA PHE A 216 -4.38 -56.13 -13.70
C PHE A 216 -4.61 -56.98 -14.97
N LEU A 217 -3.64 -56.97 -15.90
CA LEU A 217 -3.69 -57.83 -17.08
C LEU A 217 -3.59 -59.30 -16.66
N ASP A 218 -4.51 -60.12 -17.18
CA ASP A 218 -4.62 -61.55 -16.85
C ASP A 218 -3.37 -62.35 -17.25
N GLU A 219 -2.75 -63.00 -16.27
CA GLU A 219 -1.55 -63.82 -16.43
C GLU A 219 -1.82 -65.13 -17.18
N SER A 220 -3.08 -65.55 -17.32
CA SER A 220 -3.46 -66.74 -18.09
C SER A 220 -3.46 -66.51 -19.62
N LEU A 221 -3.21 -65.28 -20.08
CA LEU A 221 -3.11 -64.96 -21.50
C LEU A 221 -1.86 -65.56 -22.14
N SER A 222 -1.97 -65.96 -23.41
CA SER A 222 -0.77 -66.33 -24.17
C SER A 222 0.17 -65.13 -24.34
N VAL A 223 1.48 -65.38 -24.44
CA VAL A 223 2.51 -64.33 -24.59
C VAL A 223 2.14 -63.30 -25.67
N TRP A 224 1.60 -63.77 -26.79
CA TRP A 224 1.22 -62.90 -27.91
C TRP A 224 -0.03 -62.07 -27.61
N GLN A 225 -1.02 -62.65 -26.90
CA GLN A 225 -2.22 -61.95 -26.45
C GLN A 225 -1.89 -60.87 -25.42
N TYR A 226 -1.02 -61.20 -24.45
CA TYR A 226 -0.52 -60.26 -23.45
C TYR A 226 0.14 -59.06 -24.13
N TYR A 227 1.16 -59.29 -24.97
CA TYR A 227 1.91 -58.23 -25.65
C TYR A 227 1.00 -57.30 -26.49
N ARG A 228 0.05 -57.88 -27.24
CA ARG A 228 -0.91 -57.10 -28.04
C ARG A 228 -1.78 -56.19 -27.16
N ARG A 229 -2.23 -56.69 -26.01
CA ARG A 229 -3.16 -56.00 -25.11
C ARG A 229 -2.45 -54.88 -24.34
N THR A 230 -1.22 -55.12 -23.86
CA THR A 230 -0.34 -54.11 -23.26
C THR A 230 -0.12 -52.94 -24.23
N ARG A 231 0.34 -53.22 -25.46
CA ARG A 231 0.61 -52.18 -26.47
C ARG A 231 -0.64 -51.36 -26.84
N LEU A 232 -1.82 -51.97 -26.79
CA LEU A 232 -3.09 -51.27 -27.04
C LEU A 232 -3.46 -50.33 -25.90
N LEU A 233 -3.29 -50.76 -24.65
CA LEU A 233 -3.55 -49.94 -23.46
C LEU A 233 -2.56 -48.78 -23.35
N GLU A 234 -1.26 -49.03 -23.54
CA GLU A 234 -0.22 -47.98 -23.58
C GLU A 234 -0.57 -46.90 -24.62
N LYS A 235 -0.92 -47.30 -25.85
CA LYS A 235 -1.36 -46.34 -26.89
C LYS A 235 -2.61 -45.54 -26.50
N ARG A 236 -3.50 -46.08 -25.67
CA ARG A 236 -4.68 -45.35 -25.19
C ARG A 236 -4.31 -44.38 -24.08
N ILE A 237 -3.44 -44.79 -23.16
CA ILE A 237 -2.88 -43.94 -22.10
C ILE A 237 -2.18 -42.73 -22.73
N ASP A 238 -1.27 -42.94 -23.69
CA ASP A 238 -0.59 -41.87 -24.44
C ASP A 238 -1.58 -40.89 -25.11
N LYS A 239 -2.66 -41.42 -25.70
CA LYS A 239 -3.69 -40.58 -26.33
C LYS A 239 -4.47 -39.77 -25.30
N LEU A 240 -4.71 -40.31 -24.12
CA LEU A 240 -5.38 -39.61 -23.02
C LEU A 240 -4.47 -38.54 -22.42
N GLU A 241 -3.18 -38.83 -22.23
CA GLU A 241 -2.18 -37.84 -21.80
C GLU A 241 -2.14 -36.64 -22.74
N LYS A 242 -1.98 -36.88 -24.05
CA LYS A 242 -2.00 -35.78 -25.05
C LYS A 242 -3.28 -34.95 -25.00
N LYS A 243 -4.43 -35.59 -24.72
CA LYS A 243 -5.71 -34.89 -24.56
C LYS A 243 -5.77 -34.08 -23.27
N ILE A 244 -5.20 -34.58 -22.18
CA ILE A 244 -5.07 -33.87 -20.90
C ILE A 244 -4.18 -32.65 -21.08
N ASP A 245 -3.01 -32.82 -21.70
CA ASP A 245 -2.06 -31.73 -21.94
C ASP A 245 -2.66 -30.66 -22.84
N ASN A 246 -3.35 -31.05 -23.92
CA ASN A 246 -4.06 -30.10 -24.77
C ASN A 246 -5.23 -29.42 -24.04
N ALA A 247 -5.94 -30.13 -23.16
CA ALA A 247 -6.99 -29.52 -22.35
C ALA A 247 -6.43 -28.53 -21.33
N LYS A 248 -5.24 -28.80 -20.77
CA LYS A 248 -4.51 -27.90 -19.86
C LYS A 248 -3.94 -26.69 -20.60
N SER A 249 -3.45 -26.84 -21.83
CA SER A 249 -2.89 -25.74 -22.62
C SER A 249 -3.96 -24.79 -23.17
N VAL A 250 -5.14 -25.31 -23.53
CA VAL A 250 -6.29 -24.53 -24.03
C VAL A 250 -7.22 -24.09 -22.88
N ALA A 251 -6.94 -24.51 -21.64
CA ALA A 251 -7.74 -24.14 -20.48
C ALA A 251 -7.79 -22.62 -20.33
N LYS A 252 -9.00 -22.06 -20.16
CA LYS A 252 -9.13 -20.65 -19.79
C LYS A 252 -8.40 -20.44 -18.45
N PRO A 253 -7.42 -19.52 -18.39
CA PRO A 253 -6.72 -19.27 -17.14
C PRO A 253 -7.72 -18.75 -16.11
N TYR A 254 -7.51 -19.13 -14.84
CA TYR A 254 -8.24 -18.52 -13.74
C TYR A 254 -8.03 -17.00 -13.79
N ILE A 255 -9.14 -16.27 -13.91
CA ILE A 255 -9.15 -14.81 -13.86
C ILE A 255 -9.16 -14.41 -12.39
N ALA A 256 -8.13 -13.69 -11.93
CA ALA A 256 -8.05 -13.20 -10.56
C ALA A 256 -9.34 -12.46 -10.15
N ARG A 257 -9.76 -12.66 -8.90
CA ARG A 257 -10.93 -12.03 -8.27
C ARG A 257 -12.29 -12.41 -8.86
N CYS A 258 -12.36 -13.50 -9.63
CA CYS A 258 -13.63 -13.97 -10.20
C CYS A 258 -14.37 -14.99 -9.31
N GLY A 259 -13.70 -15.58 -8.34
CA GLY A 259 -14.28 -16.57 -7.44
C GLY A 259 -15.15 -15.97 -6.32
N PRO A 260 -15.98 -16.81 -5.67
CA PRO A 260 -16.97 -16.38 -4.68
C PRO A 260 -16.36 -15.74 -3.44
N VAL A 261 -15.21 -16.22 -2.96
CA VAL A 261 -14.57 -15.70 -1.74
C VAL A 261 -13.90 -14.36 -2.02
N CYS A 262 -13.12 -14.25 -3.09
CA CYS A 262 -12.42 -13.01 -3.40
C CYS A 262 -13.36 -11.89 -3.83
N SER A 263 -14.39 -12.18 -4.63
CA SER A 263 -15.39 -11.17 -5.03
C SER A 263 -16.23 -10.67 -3.85
N ASN A 264 -16.43 -11.50 -2.82
CA ASN A 264 -17.14 -11.10 -1.61
C ASN A 264 -16.43 -9.98 -0.83
N LEU A 265 -15.09 -9.87 -0.94
CA LEU A 265 -14.35 -8.75 -0.32
C LEU A 265 -14.85 -7.39 -0.81
N ASP A 266 -15.11 -7.24 -2.11
CA ASP A 266 -15.64 -5.98 -2.66
C ASP A 266 -17.05 -5.70 -2.11
N THR A 267 -17.87 -6.73 -1.88
CA THR A 267 -19.20 -6.62 -1.27
C THR A 267 -19.10 -6.11 0.16
N VAL A 268 -18.25 -6.70 0.99
CA VAL A 268 -18.06 -6.28 2.39
C VAL A 268 -17.52 -4.85 2.46
N LEU A 269 -16.55 -4.50 1.62
CA LEU A 269 -16.03 -3.14 1.55
C LEU A 269 -17.11 -2.12 1.17
N LYS A 270 -17.97 -2.45 0.19
CA LYS A 270 -19.11 -1.60 -0.19
C LYS A 270 -20.10 -1.41 0.96
N THR A 271 -20.43 -2.47 1.71
CA THR A 271 -21.31 -2.40 2.90
C THR A 271 -20.78 -1.40 3.93
N HIS A 272 -19.46 -1.34 4.12
CA HIS A 272 -18.82 -0.39 5.03
C HIS A 272 -18.48 0.97 4.41
N LYS A 273 -18.99 1.26 3.21
CA LYS A 273 -18.72 2.50 2.46
C LYS A 273 -17.23 2.74 2.25
N ILE A 274 -16.49 1.65 1.99
CA ILE A 274 -15.08 1.67 1.61
C ILE A 274 -14.98 1.44 0.11
N THR A 275 -14.69 2.52 -0.60
CA THR A 275 -14.42 2.51 -2.04
C THR A 275 -12.92 2.34 -2.31
N ILE A 276 -12.60 1.45 -3.24
CA ILE A 276 -11.27 1.27 -3.82
C ILE A 276 -11.17 2.13 -5.08
N GLN A 277 -10.10 2.90 -5.24
CA GLN A 277 -9.89 3.75 -6.41
C GLN A 277 -9.47 2.92 -7.63
N ALA A 278 -10.24 3.00 -8.72
CA ALA A 278 -10.01 2.19 -9.93
C ALA A 278 -8.69 2.51 -10.65
N TYR A 279 -8.29 3.79 -10.72
CA TYR A 279 -7.20 4.26 -11.58
C TYR A 279 -5.81 4.30 -10.93
N HIS A 280 -5.70 3.94 -9.65
CA HIS A 280 -4.44 4.05 -8.88
C HIS A 280 -3.97 2.71 -8.32
N GLY A 281 -4.10 1.66 -9.13
CA GLY A 281 -3.74 0.30 -8.75
C GLY A 281 -4.51 -0.17 -7.51
N ARG A 282 -5.82 0.13 -7.47
CA ARG A 282 -6.73 -0.25 -6.38
C ARG A 282 -6.30 0.29 -5.01
N SER A 283 -5.93 1.57 -4.94
CA SER A 283 -5.59 2.23 -3.68
C SER A 283 -6.82 2.63 -2.85
N PHE A 284 -6.60 2.76 -1.55
CA PHE A 284 -7.53 3.37 -0.61
C PHE A 284 -7.18 4.85 -0.42
N THR A 285 -8.16 5.66 -0.02
CA THR A 285 -7.90 7.00 0.51
C THR A 285 -7.60 6.93 2.01
N GLY A 286 -7.04 7.99 2.61
CA GLY A 286 -6.67 7.99 4.04
C GLY A 286 -7.82 7.60 4.97
N ASN A 287 -9.01 8.18 4.75
CA ASN A 287 -10.21 7.87 5.52
C ASN A 287 -10.63 6.40 5.37
N HIS A 288 -10.46 5.84 4.18
CA HIS A 288 -10.84 4.46 3.87
C HIS A 288 -9.84 3.49 4.50
N SER A 289 -8.55 3.80 4.47
CA SER A 289 -7.51 3.05 5.16
C SER A 289 -7.70 3.03 6.68
N GLN A 290 -8.05 4.17 7.28
CA GLN A 290 -8.35 4.24 8.71
C GLN A 290 -9.59 3.41 9.09
N LYS A 291 -10.63 3.40 8.24
CA LYS A 291 -11.82 2.56 8.42
C LYS A 291 -11.49 1.07 8.29
N TYR A 292 -10.70 0.69 7.29
CA TYR A 292 -10.34 -0.69 7.00
C TYR A 292 -9.75 -1.42 8.22
N ILE A 293 -8.90 -0.74 8.98
CA ILE A 293 -8.24 -1.29 10.18
C ILE A 293 -9.05 -1.11 11.46
N GLN A 294 -10.27 -0.58 11.43
CA GLN A 294 -11.10 -0.52 12.63
C GLN A 294 -11.51 -1.94 13.07
N PRO A 295 -11.54 -2.25 14.39
CA PRO A 295 -11.80 -3.61 14.87
C PRO A 295 -13.06 -4.26 14.28
N SER A 296 -14.18 -3.55 14.25
CA SER A 296 -15.45 -4.07 13.71
C SER A 296 -15.41 -4.35 12.21
N ILE A 297 -14.71 -3.50 11.44
CA ILE A 297 -14.59 -3.63 9.99
C ILE A 297 -13.57 -4.73 9.65
N ASN A 298 -12.46 -4.78 10.37
CA ASN A 298 -11.45 -5.84 10.25
C ASN A 298 -12.06 -7.22 10.51
N GLU A 299 -12.85 -7.35 11.57
CA GLU A 299 -13.58 -8.59 11.87
C GLU A 299 -14.57 -8.93 10.77
N ALA A 300 -15.38 -7.98 10.29
CA ALA A 300 -16.32 -8.22 9.20
C ALA A 300 -15.63 -8.70 7.92
N ILE A 301 -14.52 -8.05 7.53
CA ILE A 301 -13.73 -8.44 6.35
C ILE A 301 -13.18 -9.85 6.54
N CYS A 302 -12.49 -10.14 7.64
CA CYS A 302 -11.81 -11.42 7.82
C CYS A 302 -12.79 -12.58 8.05
N SER A 303 -13.88 -12.38 8.80
CA SER A 303 -14.91 -13.40 9.02
C SER A 303 -15.71 -13.70 7.77
N SER A 304 -15.90 -12.72 6.87
CA SER A 304 -16.61 -12.97 5.62
C SER A 304 -15.91 -13.98 4.70
N ILE A 305 -14.57 -14.11 4.79
CA ILE A 305 -13.78 -15.09 4.03
C ILE A 305 -14.14 -16.50 4.47
N LEU A 306 -14.15 -16.76 5.77
CA LEU A 306 -14.49 -18.07 6.32
C LEU A 306 -15.95 -18.45 6.01
N SER A 307 -16.89 -17.52 6.26
CA SER A 307 -18.31 -17.72 5.93
C SER A 307 -18.47 -18.09 4.47
N LYS A 308 -17.86 -17.31 3.57
CA LYS A 308 -18.02 -17.55 2.14
C LYS A 308 -17.35 -18.83 1.67
N THR A 309 -16.26 -19.24 2.32
CA THR A 309 -15.63 -20.55 2.07
C THR A 309 -16.56 -21.69 2.47
N GLN A 310 -17.14 -21.64 3.67
CA GLN A 310 -18.05 -22.68 4.19
C GLN A 310 -19.35 -22.79 3.38
N GLU A 311 -19.83 -21.70 2.80
CA GLU A 311 -20.96 -21.69 1.87
C GLU A 311 -20.67 -22.45 0.56
N ASN A 312 -19.41 -22.56 0.14
CA ASN A 312 -19.03 -23.08 -1.17
C ASN A 312 -18.30 -24.43 -1.15
N THR A 313 -17.84 -24.91 0.01
CA THR A 313 -17.22 -26.24 0.15
C THR A 313 -17.41 -26.81 1.55
N LYS A 314 -17.46 -28.15 1.64
CA LYS A 314 -17.42 -28.91 2.90
C LYS A 314 -16.03 -29.49 3.19
N GLN A 315 -15.05 -29.27 2.31
CA GLN A 315 -13.73 -29.87 2.45
C GLN A 315 -12.95 -29.22 3.59
N GLN A 316 -12.70 -29.98 4.65
CA GLN A 316 -12.08 -29.45 5.89
C GLN A 316 -10.70 -28.83 5.65
N LYS A 317 -9.92 -29.34 4.68
CA LYS A 317 -8.62 -28.77 4.32
C LYS A 317 -8.73 -27.33 3.83
N ILE A 318 -9.73 -27.02 2.99
CA ILE A 318 -9.95 -25.67 2.45
C ILE A 318 -10.47 -24.75 3.57
N ILE A 319 -11.40 -25.24 4.40
CA ILE A 319 -11.94 -24.50 5.54
C ILE A 319 -10.84 -24.15 6.54
N ASN A 320 -9.98 -25.10 6.91
CA ASN A 320 -8.85 -24.86 7.81
C ASN A 320 -7.89 -23.81 7.24
N TYR A 321 -7.64 -23.85 5.93
CA TYR A 321 -6.82 -22.83 5.27
C TYR A 321 -7.47 -21.43 5.33
N ALA A 322 -8.79 -21.34 5.12
CA ALA A 322 -9.52 -20.09 5.28
C ALA A 322 -9.51 -19.54 6.71
N VAL A 323 -9.56 -20.42 7.73
CA VAL A 323 -9.38 -20.04 9.15
C VAL A 323 -7.99 -19.41 9.36
N GLN A 324 -6.92 -20.05 8.88
CA GLN A 324 -5.56 -19.51 8.99
C GLN A 324 -5.42 -18.14 8.31
N VAL A 325 -6.01 -17.97 7.12
CA VAL A 325 -6.02 -16.69 6.41
C VAL A 325 -6.77 -15.63 7.21
N LYS A 326 -7.98 -15.94 7.71
CA LYS A 326 -8.76 -15.05 8.58
C LYS A 326 -7.92 -14.58 9.77
N GLU A 327 -7.36 -15.52 10.53
CA GLU A 327 -6.62 -15.24 11.77
C GLU A 327 -5.37 -14.39 11.50
N THR A 328 -4.62 -14.73 10.44
CA THR A 328 -3.39 -14.02 10.07
C THR A 328 -3.65 -12.55 9.78
N PHE A 329 -4.61 -12.25 8.90
CA PHE A 329 -4.88 -10.86 8.50
C PHE A 329 -5.67 -10.10 9.56
N HIS A 330 -6.56 -10.76 10.31
CA HIS A 330 -7.24 -10.14 11.44
C HIS A 330 -6.21 -9.68 12.49
N HIS A 331 -5.25 -10.53 12.82
CA HIS A 331 -4.21 -10.20 13.79
C HIS A 331 -3.25 -9.11 13.27
N ALA A 332 -2.79 -9.21 12.02
CA ALA A 332 -1.94 -8.18 11.40
C ALA A 332 -2.58 -6.78 11.44
N ASN A 333 -3.87 -6.70 11.07
CA ASN A 333 -4.63 -5.43 11.11
C ASN A 333 -4.86 -4.94 12.54
N THR A 334 -5.07 -5.86 13.49
CA THR A 334 -5.25 -5.51 14.91
C THR A 334 -3.99 -4.89 15.50
N LEU A 335 -2.82 -5.51 15.27
CA LEU A 335 -1.53 -4.96 15.70
C LEU A 335 -1.27 -3.60 15.05
N TYR A 336 -1.52 -3.48 13.74
CA TYR A 336 -1.35 -2.20 13.05
C TYR A 336 -2.32 -1.11 13.52
N HIS A 337 -3.56 -1.48 13.88
CA HIS A 337 -4.54 -0.55 14.46
C HIS A 337 -4.07 0.04 15.79
N LYS A 338 -3.44 -0.77 16.65
CA LYS A 338 -2.84 -0.29 17.92
C LYS A 338 -1.78 0.77 17.64
N ILE A 339 -0.86 0.49 16.72
CA ILE A 339 0.19 1.44 16.31
C ILE A 339 -0.45 2.71 15.78
N HIS A 340 -1.43 2.59 14.87
CA HIS A 340 -2.10 3.74 14.28
C HIS A 340 -2.70 4.65 15.34
N LYS A 341 -3.49 4.11 16.28
CA LYS A 341 -4.06 4.91 17.39
C LYS A 341 -2.99 5.61 18.23
N ALA A 342 -1.86 4.96 18.45
CA ALA A 342 -0.80 5.48 19.31
C ALA A 342 0.00 6.62 18.68
N ILE A 343 0.04 6.73 17.35
CA ILE A 343 0.88 7.74 16.66
C ILE A 343 0.12 8.70 15.75
N SER A 344 -1.12 8.40 15.34
CA SER A 344 -1.87 9.18 14.34
C SER A 344 -2.62 10.41 14.88
N HIS A 345 -2.10 11.05 15.93
CA HIS A 345 -2.73 12.19 16.59
C HIS A 345 -1.79 13.41 16.64
N SER A 346 -2.30 14.58 17.03
CA SER A 346 -1.53 15.82 17.15
C SER A 346 -1.09 16.14 18.59
N ARG A 347 -1.57 15.41 19.59
CA ARG A 347 -1.20 15.68 21.00
C ARG A 347 0.30 15.43 21.24
N PRO A 348 0.88 16.11 22.26
CA PRO A 348 2.16 15.75 22.81
C PRO A 348 2.22 14.26 23.22
N ILE A 349 3.39 13.65 23.04
CA ILE A 349 3.70 12.28 23.47
C ILE A 349 4.78 12.35 24.54
N GLU A 350 4.52 11.73 25.69
CA GLU A 350 5.50 11.65 26.76
C GLU A 350 6.56 10.59 26.47
N ARG A 351 7.78 10.78 26.99
CA ARG A 351 8.91 9.85 26.76
C ARG A 351 8.60 8.40 27.14
N HIS A 352 7.80 8.18 28.19
CA HIS A 352 7.45 6.84 28.63
C HIS A 352 6.53 6.11 27.61
N GLU A 353 5.72 6.85 26.85
CA GLU A 353 4.83 6.30 25.82
C GLU A 353 5.61 5.84 24.57
N ILE A 354 6.78 6.44 24.30
CA ILE A 354 7.61 6.14 23.12
C ILE A 354 8.06 4.68 23.13
N ASN A 355 8.45 4.16 24.29
CA ASN A 355 8.84 2.76 24.44
C ASN A 355 7.67 1.82 24.14
N SER A 356 6.46 2.15 24.59
CA SER A 356 5.26 1.38 24.29
C SER A 356 4.90 1.43 22.80
N ILE A 357 5.06 2.59 22.15
CA ILE A 357 4.89 2.74 20.71
C ILE A 357 5.89 1.85 19.95
N GLN A 358 7.17 1.87 20.33
CA GLN A 358 8.18 1.03 19.70
C GLN A 358 7.88 -0.45 19.90
N GLN A 359 7.47 -0.88 21.08
CA GLN A 359 7.08 -2.27 21.36
C GLN A 359 5.91 -2.72 20.47
N ASN A 360 4.88 -1.88 20.30
CA ASN A 360 3.77 -2.19 19.39
C ASN A 360 4.24 -2.33 17.94
N ILE A 361 5.19 -1.50 17.51
CA ILE A 361 5.79 -1.56 16.17
C ILE A 361 6.63 -2.85 16.02
N ASP A 362 7.47 -3.18 16.99
CA ASP A 362 8.32 -4.38 16.98
C ASP A 362 7.45 -5.66 16.98
N GLU A 363 6.37 -5.69 17.76
CA GLU A 363 5.39 -6.80 17.76
C GLU A 363 4.75 -7.00 16.38
N TYR A 364 4.25 -5.92 15.78
CA TYR A 364 3.69 -5.95 14.43
C TYR A 364 4.72 -6.38 13.38
N MET A 365 5.93 -5.83 13.42
CA MET A 365 6.97 -6.11 12.44
C MET A 365 7.48 -7.55 12.54
N LYS A 366 7.58 -8.11 13.76
CA LYS A 366 7.88 -9.53 14.00
C LYS A 366 6.76 -10.41 13.44
N PHE A 367 5.50 -10.10 13.75
CA PHE A 367 4.37 -10.86 13.23
C PHE A 367 4.29 -10.81 11.70
N TYR A 368 4.48 -9.63 11.11
CA TYR A 368 4.43 -9.41 9.66
C TYR A 368 5.49 -10.24 8.93
N ARG A 369 6.75 -10.21 9.40
CA ARG A 369 7.84 -11.01 8.80
C ARG A 369 7.56 -12.51 8.85
N ASN A 370 7.02 -13.00 9.96
CA ASN A 370 6.81 -14.43 10.18
C ASN A 370 5.55 -14.98 9.50
N ASN A 371 4.48 -14.20 9.39
CA ASN A 371 3.16 -14.71 9.01
C ASN A 371 2.55 -14.04 7.77
N VAL A 372 2.96 -12.82 7.41
CA VAL A 372 2.35 -12.05 6.32
C VAL A 372 3.25 -12.00 5.10
N SER A 373 4.48 -11.50 5.26
CA SER A 373 5.46 -11.41 4.17
C SER A 373 6.86 -11.17 4.73
N HIS A 374 7.85 -11.88 4.16
CA HIS A 374 9.27 -11.64 4.44
C HIS A 374 9.83 -10.38 3.76
N ASN A 375 9.10 -9.80 2.79
CA ASN A 375 9.56 -8.65 2.02
C ASN A 375 9.10 -7.34 2.65
N ILE A 376 10.05 -6.58 3.19
CA ILE A 376 9.85 -5.27 3.80
C ILE A 376 10.04 -4.18 2.75
N PHE A 377 8.99 -3.38 2.56
CA PHE A 377 9.02 -2.24 1.65
C PHE A 377 9.32 -0.93 2.42
N PRO A 378 9.78 0.14 1.74
CA PRO A 378 10.30 1.33 2.41
C PRO A 378 9.39 1.94 3.48
N LYS A 379 8.06 1.92 3.28
CA LYS A 379 7.11 2.47 4.25
C LYS A 379 7.06 1.68 5.57
N LEU A 380 7.25 0.35 5.53
CA LEU A 380 7.39 -0.45 6.75
C LEU A 380 8.72 -0.18 7.44
N HIS A 381 9.80 0.00 6.68
CA HIS A 381 11.07 0.43 7.24
C HIS A 381 10.96 1.82 7.91
N PHE A 382 10.22 2.76 7.31
CA PHE A 382 9.95 4.07 7.93
C PHE A 382 9.18 3.94 9.24
N LEU A 383 8.20 3.05 9.28
CA LEU A 383 7.45 2.74 10.50
C LEU A 383 8.38 2.18 11.59
N GLU A 384 9.18 1.18 11.24
CA GLU A 384 10.02 0.42 12.18
C GLU A 384 11.17 1.24 12.77
N HIS A 385 11.83 2.07 11.96
CA HIS A 385 13.06 2.75 12.35
C HIS A 385 12.92 4.25 12.58
N HIS A 386 11.96 4.93 11.94
CA HIS A 386 12.00 6.40 11.82
C HIS A 386 10.83 7.11 12.51
N CYS A 387 9.67 6.46 12.66
CA CYS A 387 8.51 7.08 13.32
C CYS A 387 8.79 7.41 14.80
N THR A 388 9.33 6.48 15.58
CA THR A 388 9.63 6.69 17.01
C THR A 388 10.78 7.65 17.21
N GLN A 389 11.82 7.60 16.37
CA GLN A 389 12.91 8.58 16.38
C GLN A 389 12.41 10.01 16.11
N TRP A 390 11.44 10.16 15.19
CA TRP A 390 10.79 11.44 14.92
C TRP A 390 9.99 11.93 16.13
N ILE A 391 9.19 11.04 16.74
CA ILE A 391 8.39 11.35 17.93
C ILE A 391 9.29 11.73 19.11
N ASP A 392 10.37 11.01 19.36
CA ASP A 392 11.31 11.30 20.44
C ASP A 392 11.99 12.65 20.27
N ARG A 393 12.35 12.99 19.03
CA ARG A 393 12.98 14.28 18.71
C ARG A 393 12.05 15.47 18.89
N TRP A 394 10.79 15.34 18.47
CA TRP A 394 9.88 16.48 18.34
C TRP A 394 8.75 16.50 19.37
N GLY A 395 8.46 15.40 20.05
CA GLY A 395 7.52 15.30 21.16
C GLY A 395 6.04 15.27 20.79
N PHE A 396 5.69 15.05 19.51
CA PHE A 396 4.30 15.02 19.04
C PHE A 396 4.01 13.77 18.20
N GLY A 397 2.75 13.35 18.19
CA GLY A 397 2.29 12.32 17.27
C GLY A 397 2.45 12.74 15.80
N MET A 398 2.51 11.72 14.93
CA MET A 398 2.65 11.86 13.49
C MET A 398 1.49 12.64 12.83
N GLY A 399 0.35 12.73 13.52
CA GLY A 399 -0.78 13.54 13.08
C GLY A 399 -0.51 15.05 13.13
N MET A 400 0.49 15.55 13.86
CA MET A 400 0.79 16.99 13.90
C MET A 400 1.37 17.51 12.57
N HIS A 401 2.17 16.68 11.88
CA HIS A 401 2.83 17.01 10.62
C HIS A 401 2.24 16.21 9.45
N GLY A 402 0.95 15.90 9.56
CA GLY A 402 0.25 15.07 8.60
C GLY A 402 -0.06 15.81 7.30
N GLU A 403 -0.18 15.05 6.21
CA GLU A 403 -0.40 15.60 4.87
C GLU A 403 -1.90 15.83 4.56
N GLN A 404 -2.81 15.48 5.48
CA GLN A 404 -4.25 15.50 5.22
C GLN A 404 -4.78 16.91 4.90
N GLY A 405 -4.15 17.96 5.45
CA GLY A 405 -4.55 19.35 5.15
C GLY A 405 -4.33 19.69 3.68
N VAL A 406 -3.19 19.30 3.14
CA VAL A 406 -2.82 19.49 1.72
C VAL A 406 -3.79 18.72 0.81
N GLU A 407 -4.05 17.45 1.14
CA GLU A 407 -5.01 16.61 0.40
C GLU A 407 -6.42 17.22 0.34
N LEU A 408 -6.90 17.78 1.46
CA LEU A 408 -8.20 18.45 1.50
C LEU A 408 -8.21 19.74 0.67
N VAL A 409 -7.08 20.45 0.60
CA VAL A 409 -6.94 21.68 -0.20
C VAL A 409 -7.05 21.37 -1.70
N HIS A 410 -6.55 20.25 -2.20
CA HIS A 410 -6.73 19.87 -3.62
C HIS A 410 -8.20 19.85 -4.05
N SER A 411 -9.09 19.30 -3.21
CA SER A 411 -10.54 19.31 -3.48
C SER A 411 -11.14 20.72 -3.48
N SER A 412 -10.57 21.63 -2.68
CA SER A 412 -10.97 23.04 -2.61
C SER A 412 -10.53 23.78 -3.86
N ILE A 413 -9.28 23.59 -4.29
CA ILE A 413 -8.73 24.16 -5.53
C ILE A 413 -9.59 23.76 -6.72
N LYS A 414 -9.97 22.49 -6.86
CA LYS A 414 -10.81 22.04 -7.98
C LYS A 414 -12.16 22.77 -8.06
N LYS A 415 -12.75 23.14 -6.91
CA LYS A 415 -13.97 23.95 -6.86
C LYS A 415 -13.71 25.40 -7.28
N LEU A 416 -12.61 25.98 -6.80
CA LEU A 416 -12.19 27.33 -7.19
C LEU A 416 -11.84 27.42 -8.69
N GLU A 417 -11.23 26.38 -9.25
CA GLU A 417 -10.97 26.27 -10.68
C GLU A 417 -12.25 26.28 -11.50
N HIS A 418 -13.30 25.60 -11.03
CA HIS A 418 -14.61 25.62 -11.66
C HIS A 418 -15.24 27.01 -11.65
N GLN A 419 -15.11 27.74 -10.54
CA GLN A 419 -15.57 29.13 -10.43
C GLN A 419 -14.79 30.09 -11.34
N ALA A 420 -13.54 29.76 -11.65
CA ALA A 420 -12.67 30.56 -12.50
C ALA A 420 -12.68 30.14 -14.00
N LEU A 421 -13.61 29.29 -14.43
CA LEU A 421 -13.67 28.78 -15.82
C LEU A 421 -13.86 29.87 -16.88
N GLY A 422 -14.49 30.99 -16.53
CA GLY A 422 -14.71 32.11 -17.45
C GLY A 422 -13.46 32.97 -17.72
N MET A 423 -12.34 32.71 -17.06
CA MET A 423 -11.12 33.53 -17.17
C MET A 423 -10.25 33.08 -18.33
N ARG A 424 -9.96 33.99 -19.27
CA ARG A 424 -9.20 33.69 -20.50
C ARG A 424 -7.71 33.46 -20.28
N ARG A 425 -7.09 34.19 -19.34
CA ARG A 425 -5.65 34.08 -19.06
C ARG A 425 -5.40 33.12 -17.91
N ALA A 426 -4.50 32.17 -18.11
CA ALA A 426 -4.11 31.19 -17.10
C ALA A 426 -3.58 31.86 -15.81
N GLU A 427 -2.80 32.93 -15.96
CA GLU A 427 -2.27 33.69 -14.82
C GLU A 427 -3.38 34.33 -13.98
N ASP A 428 -4.38 34.94 -14.61
CA ASP A 428 -5.52 35.56 -13.90
C ASP A 428 -6.34 34.50 -13.16
N LYS A 429 -6.53 33.34 -13.79
CA LYS A 429 -7.18 32.17 -13.17
C LYS A 429 -6.44 31.76 -11.88
N LEU A 430 -5.12 31.61 -11.94
CA LEU A 430 -4.29 31.25 -10.78
C LEU A 430 -4.35 32.32 -9.68
N LYS A 431 -4.25 33.61 -10.03
CA LYS A 431 -4.36 34.73 -9.07
C LYS A 431 -5.69 34.71 -8.32
N VAL A 432 -6.80 34.46 -9.03
CA VAL A 432 -8.13 34.40 -8.44
C VAL A 432 -8.29 33.19 -7.54
N ILE A 433 -7.80 32.02 -7.95
CA ILE A 433 -7.79 30.82 -7.11
C ILE A 433 -6.99 31.08 -5.83
N MET A 434 -5.77 31.61 -5.94
CA MET A 434 -4.92 31.90 -4.78
C MET A 434 -5.57 32.93 -3.84
N LYS A 435 -6.09 34.05 -4.38
CA LYS A 435 -6.75 35.07 -3.57
C LYS A 435 -7.99 34.52 -2.86
N SER A 436 -8.81 33.73 -3.56
CA SER A 436 -10.00 33.11 -2.99
C SER A 436 -9.64 32.12 -1.88
N HIS A 437 -8.62 31.29 -2.10
CA HIS A 437 -8.12 30.36 -1.09
C HIS A 437 -7.61 31.09 0.16
N LEU A 438 -6.72 32.09 -0.01
CA LEU A 438 -6.17 32.87 1.10
C LEU A 438 -7.27 33.58 1.91
N THR A 439 -8.32 34.06 1.24
CA THR A 439 -9.50 34.63 1.92
C THR A 439 -10.22 33.60 2.78
N GLN A 440 -10.39 32.37 2.29
CA GLN A 440 -11.08 31.28 3.01
C GLN A 440 -10.31 30.77 4.24
N VAL A 441 -8.97 30.84 4.21
CA VAL A 441 -8.10 30.35 5.30
C VAL A 441 -7.60 31.47 6.22
N CYS A 442 -7.96 32.73 5.95
CA CYS A 442 -7.58 33.86 6.77
C CYS A 442 -8.21 33.73 8.18
N PRO A 443 -7.41 33.61 9.26
CA PRO A 443 -7.94 33.42 10.60
C PRO A 443 -8.90 34.54 11.01
N THR A 444 -8.54 35.80 10.72
CA THR A 444 -9.35 36.98 11.07
C THR A 444 -10.72 36.94 10.42
N LEU A 445 -10.80 36.56 9.14
CA LEU A 445 -12.08 36.47 8.43
C LEU A 445 -12.92 35.28 8.93
N HIS A 446 -12.28 34.19 9.34
CA HIS A 446 -12.99 33.03 9.87
C HIS A 446 -13.75 33.35 11.16
N TYR A 447 -13.20 34.20 12.02
CA TYR A 447 -13.88 34.68 13.23
C TYR A 447 -15.08 35.59 12.95
N LEU A 448 -15.12 36.22 11.78
CA LEU A 448 -16.22 37.10 11.35
C LEU A 448 -17.34 36.34 10.62
N LEU A 449 -17.11 35.07 10.26
CA LEU A 449 -18.15 34.27 9.62
C LEU A 449 -19.24 33.95 10.63
N PRO A 450 -20.52 34.17 10.30
CA PRO A 450 -21.62 33.79 11.16
C PRO A 450 -21.57 32.27 11.41
N SER A 451 -21.79 31.88 12.66
CA SER A 451 -21.87 30.47 13.04
C SER A 451 -22.90 29.78 12.15
N ALA A 452 -22.50 28.71 11.46
CA ALA A 452 -23.41 27.97 10.61
C ALA A 452 -24.62 27.52 11.46
N VAL A 453 -25.80 28.06 11.15
CA VAL A 453 -27.05 27.59 11.74
C VAL A 453 -27.14 26.11 11.39
N LYS A 454 -27.00 25.24 12.40
CA LYS A 454 -27.29 23.82 12.23
C LYS A 454 -28.71 23.76 11.68
N ARG A 455 -28.87 23.37 10.42
CA ARG A 455 -30.19 23.05 9.87
C ARG A 455 -30.77 22.01 10.81
N GLY A 456 -31.74 22.41 11.61
CA GLY A 456 -32.46 21.50 12.50
C GLY A 456 -32.94 20.35 11.64
N ASN A 457 -32.64 19.13 12.07
CA ASN A 457 -33.30 17.96 11.53
C ASN A 457 -34.80 18.22 11.62
N ARG A 458 -35.45 18.49 10.48
CA ARG A 458 -36.91 18.36 10.41
C ARG A 458 -37.18 16.90 10.78
N LYS A 459 -37.79 16.72 11.96
CA LYS A 459 -38.30 15.44 12.43
C LYS A 459 -39.34 14.92 11.44
#